data_AF-A0A9D6YSB5-F1
#
_entry.id   AF-A0A9D6YSB5-F1
#
_cell.length_a   1.000
_cell.length_b   1.000
_cell.length_c   1.000
_cell.angle_alpha   90.00
_cell.angle_beta   90.00
_cell.angle_gamma   90.00
#
_symmetry.space_group_name_H-M   'P 1'
#
loop_
_entity.id
_entity.type
_entity.pdbx_description
1 polymer ?
#
loop_
_entity_poly.entity_id
_entity_poly.type
_entity_poly.pdbx_seq_one_letter_code
_entity_poly.pdbx_strand_id
1 'polypeptide(L)'
;MKIRLIYDPILRKSVHEVTVFNSELNNIADEMIKTMRANDGVGIAANQVGLDMRMFVCGYNQTSKDDEIPEIPFQAFVNPKIVKFSKEKDVLTEGCLSLPILELPVERSSGIEVEYQDLLGNKKSLRAKGVFARIIQHEIDHLNGILFTDRAKNISLLENYRYAKIVFFGSDEFSLPSLKEMFDGGLTILGVITESPKRAGRGDNLKPTVVQQFCNQNGISVFNPENKKEITNIIKQLKPDLIVLASYGKILENATLEIPIYGCLNVHPSLLPKYRGATPIQNAILNGDKETGVTIMKMNSEVDAGLIIDQQKVGLSVDANTESLKNQLAQIGAKLLIKNIPPYLSGQSKITNQAGEPLLTKKLSKEMGQIDWDQPIEQIDRNIRALNPWPGTFTFLDDKRLIIKSAKVVGDKLELLQVQLEGKNVINFDDFKRGYLNQLTKQAWFSKIA
;
A
#
# COMPACT_ATOMS: atom_id res chain seq x y z
N MET A 1 -10.85 15.05 -23.83
CA MET A 1 -10.86 15.49 -22.41
C MET A 1 -10.10 14.49 -21.54
N LYS A 2 -9.58 14.89 -20.37
CA LYS A 2 -8.90 13.96 -19.44
C LYS A 2 -9.91 13.27 -18.54
N ILE A 3 -9.92 11.95 -18.55
CA ILE A 3 -10.75 11.14 -17.65
C ILE A 3 -10.23 11.29 -16.21
N ARG A 4 -11.15 11.53 -15.28
CA ARG A 4 -10.91 11.58 -13.84
C ARG A 4 -10.91 10.17 -13.30
N LEU A 5 -9.85 9.83 -12.59
CA LEU A 5 -9.66 8.51 -12.00
C LEU A 5 -10.12 8.50 -10.55
N ILE A 6 -10.28 7.29 -10.03
CA ILE A 6 -10.62 7.01 -8.65
C ILE A 6 -9.86 7.91 -7.65
N TYR A 7 -10.57 8.35 -6.61
CA TYR A 7 -10.15 9.37 -5.64
C TYR A 7 -10.13 10.83 -6.12
N ASP A 8 -10.41 11.13 -7.40
CA ASP A 8 -10.75 12.50 -7.77
C ASP A 8 -12.09 12.90 -7.10
N PRO A 9 -12.14 13.97 -6.28
CA PRO A 9 -13.33 14.32 -5.52
C PRO A 9 -14.58 14.55 -6.37
N ILE A 10 -14.43 14.95 -7.64
CA ILE A 10 -15.59 15.22 -8.51
C ILE A 10 -16.42 13.96 -8.80
N LEU A 11 -15.80 12.77 -8.73
CA LEU A 11 -16.47 11.49 -8.94
C LEU A 11 -17.42 11.12 -7.80
N ARG A 12 -17.26 11.74 -6.62
CA ARG A 12 -18.07 11.53 -5.41
C ARG A 12 -19.02 12.70 -5.14
N LYS A 13 -19.20 13.61 -6.11
CA LYS A 13 -20.11 14.75 -6.01
C LYS A 13 -21.30 14.57 -6.93
N SER A 14 -22.49 14.89 -6.44
CA SER A 14 -23.63 15.14 -7.31
C SER A 14 -23.36 16.41 -8.12
N VAL A 15 -23.67 16.36 -9.41
CA VAL A 15 -23.45 17.49 -10.32
C VAL A 15 -24.68 18.39 -10.45
N HIS A 16 -24.46 19.62 -10.90
CA HIS A 16 -25.52 20.61 -11.12
C HIS A 16 -26.27 20.44 -12.44
N GLU A 17 -27.55 20.82 -12.46
CA GLU A 17 -28.35 20.82 -13.69
C GLU A 17 -27.81 21.80 -14.75
N VAL A 18 -27.89 21.39 -16.01
CA VAL A 18 -27.60 22.24 -17.16
C VAL A 18 -28.79 23.15 -17.42
N THR A 19 -28.57 24.47 -17.37
CA THR A 19 -29.61 25.48 -17.59
C THR A 19 -29.46 26.24 -18.91
N VAL A 20 -28.29 26.15 -19.55
CA VAL A 20 -27.97 26.87 -20.80
C VAL A 20 -27.77 25.86 -21.93
N PHE A 21 -28.59 25.98 -22.98
CA PHE A 21 -28.57 25.11 -24.16
C PHE A 21 -28.08 25.90 -25.37
N ASN A 22 -26.77 25.87 -25.61
CA ASN A 22 -26.10 26.64 -26.65
C ASN A 22 -25.12 25.77 -27.47
N SER A 23 -24.42 26.37 -28.43
CA SER A 23 -23.41 25.66 -29.24
C SER A 23 -22.25 25.10 -28.42
N GLU A 24 -21.93 25.71 -27.27
CA GLU A 24 -20.87 25.21 -26.38
C GLU A 24 -21.25 23.87 -25.75
N LEU A 25 -22.50 23.71 -25.30
CA LEU A 25 -23.01 22.42 -24.81
C LEU A 25 -22.87 21.30 -25.86
N ASN A 26 -23.15 21.62 -27.13
CA ASN A 26 -22.98 20.69 -28.24
C ASN A 26 -21.50 20.29 -28.42
N ASN A 27 -20.59 21.27 -28.41
CA ASN A 27 -19.15 21.02 -28.50
C ASN A 27 -18.64 20.15 -27.32
N ILE A 28 -19.15 20.39 -26.11
CA ILE A 28 -18.82 19.58 -24.93
C ILE A 28 -19.28 18.13 -25.13
N ALA A 29 -20.51 17.91 -25.58
CA ALA A 29 -21.03 16.57 -25.84
C ALA A 29 -20.20 15.84 -26.91
N ASP A 30 -19.83 16.52 -28.00
CA ASP A 30 -18.99 15.94 -29.05
C ASP A 30 -17.61 15.55 -28.53
N GLU A 31 -16.97 16.41 -27.73
CA GLU A 31 -15.68 16.11 -27.11
C GLU A 31 -15.77 14.98 -26.08
N MET A 32 -16.89 14.86 -25.35
CA MET A 32 -17.16 13.72 -24.48
C MET A 32 -17.30 12.43 -25.28
N ILE A 33 -18.04 12.42 -26.40
CA ILE A 33 -18.18 11.25 -27.27
C ILE A 33 -16.81 10.84 -27.83
N LYS A 34 -16.00 11.78 -28.30
CA LYS A 34 -14.63 11.50 -28.77
C LYS A 34 -13.77 10.90 -27.66
N THR A 35 -13.86 11.45 -26.44
CA THR A 35 -13.11 10.96 -25.27
C THR A 35 -13.52 9.54 -24.89
N MET A 36 -14.83 9.27 -24.83
CA MET A 36 -15.40 7.95 -24.54
C MET A 36 -14.90 6.90 -25.54
N ARG A 37 -15.01 7.19 -26.84
CA ARG A 37 -14.60 6.29 -27.92
C ARG A 37 -13.09 6.04 -27.94
N ALA A 38 -12.29 7.06 -27.67
CA ALA A 38 -10.83 6.91 -27.63
C ALA A 38 -10.33 6.03 -26.47
N ASN A 39 -11.21 5.66 -25.54
CA ASN A 39 -10.90 4.79 -24.40
C ASN A 39 -11.84 3.57 -24.36
N ASP A 40 -12.41 3.18 -25.50
CA ASP A 40 -13.27 1.99 -25.67
C ASP A 40 -14.48 1.95 -24.71
N GLY A 41 -14.97 3.12 -24.29
CA GLY A 41 -16.16 3.24 -23.45
C GLY A 41 -17.47 3.22 -24.23
N VAL A 42 -18.55 2.81 -23.56
CA VAL A 42 -19.93 2.83 -24.09
C VAL A 42 -20.80 3.93 -23.46
N GLY A 43 -20.31 4.53 -22.38
CA GLY A 43 -20.91 5.66 -21.67
C GLY A 43 -19.83 6.49 -20.97
N ILE A 44 -20.06 7.80 -20.83
CA ILE A 44 -19.29 8.66 -19.94
C ILE A 44 -20.11 9.84 -19.43
N ALA A 45 -20.09 10.05 -18.11
CA ALA A 45 -20.69 11.18 -17.43
C ALA A 45 -19.76 12.39 -17.39
N ALA A 46 -20.33 13.60 -17.37
CA ALA A 46 -19.56 14.83 -17.45
C ALA A 46 -18.58 15.02 -16.27
N ASN A 47 -18.93 14.57 -15.06
CA ASN A 47 -17.99 14.60 -13.93
C ASN A 47 -16.79 13.66 -14.11
N GLN A 48 -16.93 12.58 -14.87
CA GLN A 48 -15.79 11.71 -15.22
C GLN A 48 -14.79 12.39 -16.14
N VAL A 49 -15.11 13.54 -16.75
CA VAL A 49 -14.16 14.39 -17.49
C VAL A 49 -13.88 15.71 -16.78
N GLY A 50 -14.31 15.85 -15.53
CA GLY A 50 -14.03 17.03 -14.69
C GLY A 50 -15.03 18.17 -14.82
N LEU A 51 -16.22 17.92 -15.37
CA LEU A 51 -17.26 18.92 -15.56
C LEU A 51 -18.37 18.75 -14.52
N ASP A 52 -18.76 19.85 -13.88
CA ASP A 52 -19.89 19.89 -12.95
C ASP A 52 -21.19 20.18 -13.71
N MET A 53 -21.64 19.18 -14.48
CA MET A 53 -22.82 19.27 -15.34
C MET A 53 -23.59 17.97 -15.33
N ARG A 54 -24.92 18.04 -15.17
CA ARG A 54 -25.81 16.88 -15.22
C ARG A 54 -26.04 16.43 -16.65
N MET A 55 -25.01 15.85 -17.25
CA MET A 55 -25.04 15.32 -18.61
C MET A 55 -24.17 14.08 -18.72
N PHE A 56 -24.62 13.09 -19.47
CA PHE A 56 -23.76 12.01 -19.95
C PHE A 56 -23.96 11.80 -21.44
N VAL A 57 -22.99 11.16 -22.07
CA VAL A 57 -23.11 10.67 -23.44
C VAL A 57 -22.95 9.17 -23.45
N CYS A 58 -23.63 8.48 -24.36
CA CYS A 58 -23.45 7.05 -24.57
C CYS A 58 -23.58 6.71 -26.05
N GLY A 59 -23.08 5.55 -26.43
CA GLY A 59 -23.17 5.04 -27.79
C GLY A 59 -22.20 3.91 -28.04
N TYR A 60 -22.60 2.99 -28.92
CA TYR A 60 -21.82 1.83 -29.30
C TYR A 60 -22.21 1.39 -30.71
N ASN A 61 -21.22 1.33 -31.59
CA ASN A 61 -21.42 0.74 -32.91
C ASN A 61 -21.14 -0.75 -32.79
N GLN A 62 -22.17 -1.58 -33.00
CA GLN A 62 -21.99 -3.02 -32.99
C GLN A 62 -20.99 -3.43 -34.08
N THR A 63 -19.94 -4.15 -33.69
CA THR A 63 -18.84 -4.56 -34.57
C THR A 63 -18.97 -6.03 -34.99
N SER A 64 -19.68 -6.84 -34.20
CA SER A 64 -20.02 -8.23 -34.49
C SER A 64 -21.42 -8.57 -34.00
N LYS A 65 -22.06 -9.57 -34.64
CA LYS A 65 -23.33 -10.13 -34.15
C LYS A 65 -23.19 -10.84 -32.80
N ASP A 66 -21.97 -11.19 -32.41
CA ASP A 66 -21.65 -11.84 -31.15
C ASP A 66 -21.36 -10.83 -30.01
N ASP A 67 -21.40 -9.52 -30.29
CA ASP A 67 -21.21 -8.50 -29.27
C ASP A 67 -22.36 -8.55 -28.25
N GLU A 68 -22.03 -8.63 -26.96
CA GLU A 68 -23.02 -8.63 -25.87
C GLU A 68 -23.79 -7.29 -25.78
N ILE A 69 -23.24 -6.23 -26.36
CA ILE A 69 -23.80 -4.88 -26.37
C ILE A 69 -24.48 -4.64 -27.73
N PRO A 70 -25.78 -4.35 -27.78
CA PRO A 70 -26.46 -4.04 -29.03
C PRO A 70 -25.99 -2.70 -29.60
N GLU A 71 -26.31 -2.41 -30.87
CA GLU A 71 -26.09 -1.09 -31.44
C GLU A 71 -26.85 -0.02 -30.63
N ILE A 72 -26.11 0.98 -30.14
CA ILE A 72 -26.65 2.11 -29.37
C ILE A 72 -26.25 3.40 -30.12
N PRO A 73 -27.23 4.18 -30.63
CA PRO A 73 -26.94 5.46 -31.25
C PRO A 73 -26.18 6.38 -30.31
N PHE A 74 -25.15 7.05 -30.83
CA PHE A 74 -24.46 8.09 -30.08
C PHE A 74 -25.39 9.26 -29.78
N GLN A 75 -25.60 9.53 -28.50
CA GLN A 75 -26.50 10.59 -28.06
C GLN A 75 -26.09 11.13 -26.69
N ALA A 76 -26.56 12.36 -26.41
CA ALA A 76 -26.38 13.01 -25.12
C ALA A 76 -27.69 13.01 -24.34
N PHE A 77 -27.59 12.76 -23.04
CA PHE A 77 -28.68 12.86 -22.08
C PHE A 77 -28.40 14.03 -21.15
N VAL A 78 -29.14 15.13 -21.32
CA VAL A 78 -29.01 16.32 -20.46
C VAL A 78 -30.09 16.28 -19.38
N ASN A 79 -29.71 16.60 -18.14
CA ASN A 79 -30.55 16.55 -16.94
C ASN A 79 -31.36 15.23 -16.79
N PRO A 80 -30.77 14.03 -17.00
CA PRO A 80 -31.53 12.80 -16.96
C PRO A 80 -32.04 12.44 -15.56
N LYS A 81 -33.22 11.84 -15.53
CA LYS A 81 -33.89 11.32 -14.33
C LYS A 81 -34.62 10.02 -14.65
N ILE A 82 -34.33 8.96 -13.88
CA ILE A 82 -35.09 7.71 -13.96
C ILE A 82 -36.42 7.92 -13.23
N VAL A 83 -37.54 7.75 -13.94
CA VAL A 83 -38.89 7.92 -13.39
C VAL A 83 -39.57 6.60 -13.07
N LYS A 84 -39.08 5.49 -13.64
CA LYS A 84 -39.60 4.14 -13.35
C LYS A 84 -38.50 3.09 -13.48
N PHE A 85 -38.53 2.12 -12.58
CA PHE A 85 -37.69 0.92 -12.63
C PHE A 85 -38.58 -0.33 -12.83
N SER A 86 -38.09 -1.32 -13.57
CA SER A 86 -38.69 -2.65 -13.59
C SER A 86 -38.52 -3.36 -12.25
N LYS A 87 -39.42 -4.30 -11.96
CA LYS A 87 -39.28 -5.23 -10.82
C LYS A 87 -38.18 -6.27 -11.08
N GLU A 88 -38.06 -6.71 -12.33
CA GLU A 88 -37.01 -7.62 -12.77
C GLU A 88 -35.64 -6.96 -12.65
N LYS A 89 -34.67 -7.72 -12.17
CA LYS A 89 -33.28 -7.33 -11.97
C LYS A 89 -32.35 -8.40 -12.53
N ASP A 90 -31.17 -7.97 -12.97
CA ASP A 90 -30.08 -8.83 -13.39
C ASP A 90 -28.78 -8.45 -12.67
N VAL A 91 -27.85 -9.41 -12.63
CA VAL A 91 -26.48 -9.19 -12.16
C VAL A 91 -25.55 -9.41 -13.33
N LEU A 92 -24.88 -8.35 -13.75
CA LEU A 92 -23.87 -8.38 -14.80
C LEU A 92 -22.62 -7.67 -14.29
N THR A 93 -21.49 -8.00 -14.89
CA THR A 93 -20.21 -7.34 -14.63
C THR A 93 -20.24 -5.91 -15.19
N GLU A 94 -19.87 -4.94 -14.37
CA GLU A 94 -19.66 -3.55 -14.79
C GLU A 94 -18.17 -3.20 -14.65
N GLY A 95 -17.68 -2.42 -15.62
CA GLY A 95 -16.42 -1.69 -15.54
C GLY A 95 -16.68 -0.18 -15.69
N CYS A 96 -15.67 0.63 -15.41
CA CYS A 96 -15.77 2.08 -15.48
C CYS A 96 -14.46 2.70 -15.96
N LEU A 97 -14.53 3.68 -16.87
CA LEU A 97 -13.36 4.42 -17.34
C LEU A 97 -12.61 5.16 -16.21
N SER A 98 -13.31 5.51 -15.12
CA SER A 98 -12.72 6.15 -13.94
C SER A 98 -12.10 5.18 -12.94
N LEU A 99 -12.35 3.87 -13.09
CA LEU A 99 -11.79 2.79 -12.28
C LEU A 99 -11.24 1.71 -13.22
N PRO A 100 -10.20 2.05 -14.00
CA PRO A 100 -9.64 1.15 -15.00
C PRO A 100 -9.29 -0.21 -14.37
N ILE A 101 -9.52 -1.29 -15.11
CA ILE A 101 -9.16 -2.70 -14.76
C ILE A 101 -10.10 -3.34 -13.73
N LEU A 102 -10.88 -2.55 -13.00
CA LEU A 102 -11.85 -3.07 -12.07
C LEU A 102 -13.13 -3.47 -12.80
N GLU A 103 -13.47 -4.75 -12.70
CA GLU A 103 -14.69 -5.34 -13.21
C GLU A 103 -15.38 -6.09 -12.07
N LEU A 104 -16.59 -5.66 -11.69
CA LEU A 104 -17.31 -6.23 -10.55
C LEU A 104 -18.77 -6.53 -10.89
N PRO A 105 -19.36 -7.58 -10.28
CA PRO A 105 -20.76 -7.90 -10.47
C PRO A 105 -21.65 -6.85 -9.79
N VAL A 106 -22.53 -6.21 -10.57
CA VAL A 106 -23.48 -5.20 -10.08
C VAL A 106 -24.90 -5.63 -10.40
N GLU A 107 -25.78 -5.52 -9.40
CA GLU A 107 -27.21 -5.75 -9.59
C GLU A 107 -27.92 -4.46 -10.06
N ARG A 108 -28.69 -4.55 -11.15
CA ARG A 108 -29.47 -3.44 -11.73
C ARG A 108 -30.89 -3.88 -12.04
N SER A 109 -31.81 -2.92 -12.19
CA SER A 109 -33.11 -3.21 -12.81
C SER A 109 -32.92 -3.49 -14.30
N SER A 110 -33.53 -4.54 -14.82
CA SER A 110 -33.42 -4.97 -16.22
C SER A 110 -34.08 -3.99 -17.21
N GLY A 111 -34.90 -3.05 -16.73
CA GLY A 111 -35.50 -2.00 -17.53
C GLY A 111 -35.83 -0.75 -16.74
N ILE A 112 -35.82 0.39 -17.44
CA ILE A 112 -36.09 1.71 -16.87
C ILE A 112 -36.94 2.56 -17.82
N GLU A 113 -37.58 3.58 -17.27
CA GLU A 113 -38.09 4.73 -18.02
C GLU A 113 -37.33 5.98 -17.53
N VAL A 114 -36.73 6.71 -18.47
CA VAL A 114 -35.90 7.89 -18.20
C VAL A 114 -36.47 9.11 -18.90
N GLU A 115 -36.59 10.20 -18.16
CA GLU A 115 -36.87 11.54 -18.68
C GLU A 115 -35.56 12.32 -18.78
N TYR A 116 -35.36 13.04 -19.87
CA TYR A 116 -34.15 13.84 -20.11
C TYR A 116 -34.43 14.98 -21.09
N GLN A 117 -33.44 15.83 -21.32
CA GLN A 117 -33.45 16.85 -22.35
C GLN A 117 -32.39 16.52 -23.41
N ASP A 118 -32.71 16.80 -24.69
CA ASP A 118 -31.70 16.79 -25.75
C ASP A 118 -30.81 18.05 -25.68
N LEU A 119 -29.82 18.15 -26.57
CA LEU A 119 -28.88 19.30 -26.62
C LEU A 119 -29.55 20.63 -27.01
N LEU A 120 -30.80 20.60 -27.47
CA LEU A 120 -31.61 21.78 -27.76
C LEU A 120 -32.55 22.13 -26.59
N GLY A 121 -32.53 21.34 -25.52
CA GLY A 121 -33.35 21.55 -24.32
C GLY A 121 -34.75 20.94 -24.42
N ASN A 122 -35.09 20.24 -25.51
CA ASN A 122 -36.40 19.63 -25.65
C ASN A 122 -36.51 18.44 -24.71
N LYS A 123 -37.62 18.35 -23.98
CA LYS A 123 -37.91 17.21 -23.11
C LYS A 123 -38.17 15.95 -23.94
N LYS A 124 -37.57 14.85 -23.52
CA LYS A 124 -37.69 13.51 -24.10
C LYS A 124 -38.00 12.50 -22.99
N SER A 125 -38.66 11.41 -23.36
CA SER A 125 -38.82 10.23 -22.52
C SER A 125 -38.44 8.99 -23.33
N LEU A 126 -37.76 8.06 -22.68
CA LEU A 126 -37.25 6.84 -23.29
C LEU A 126 -37.43 5.65 -22.36
N ARG A 127 -37.85 4.52 -22.91
CA ARG A 127 -37.82 3.23 -22.23
C ARG A 127 -36.62 2.44 -22.71
N ALA A 128 -35.79 1.98 -21.79
CA ALA A 128 -34.63 1.16 -22.08
C ALA A 128 -34.73 -0.19 -21.36
N LYS A 129 -34.12 -1.22 -21.93
CA LYS A 129 -34.02 -2.57 -21.36
C LYS A 129 -32.60 -3.13 -21.53
N GLY A 130 -32.27 -4.17 -20.77
CA GLY A 130 -31.00 -4.90 -20.86
C GLY A 130 -29.79 -3.99 -20.65
N VAL A 131 -28.72 -4.24 -21.43
CA VAL A 131 -27.45 -3.50 -21.35
C VAL A 131 -27.64 -1.99 -21.50
N PHE A 132 -28.54 -1.53 -22.38
CA PHE A 132 -28.76 -0.09 -22.56
C PHE A 132 -29.40 0.57 -21.32
N ALA A 133 -30.33 -0.12 -20.65
CA ALA A 133 -30.85 0.35 -19.36
C ALA A 133 -29.78 0.39 -18.27
N ARG A 134 -28.84 -0.56 -18.28
CA ARG A 134 -27.71 -0.62 -17.35
C ARG A 134 -26.74 0.54 -17.57
N ILE A 135 -26.36 0.84 -18.82
CA ILE A 135 -25.51 1.99 -19.15
C ILE A 135 -26.14 3.28 -18.62
N ILE A 136 -27.42 3.53 -18.89
CA ILE A 136 -28.11 4.74 -18.41
C ILE A 136 -28.13 4.79 -16.87
N GLN A 137 -28.38 3.67 -16.19
CA GLN A 137 -28.33 3.61 -14.72
C GLN A 137 -26.93 3.89 -14.17
N HIS A 138 -25.89 3.37 -14.82
CA HIS A 138 -24.49 3.59 -14.45
C HIS A 138 -24.09 5.06 -14.61
N GLU A 139 -24.40 5.68 -15.75
CA GLU A 139 -24.06 7.07 -15.99
C GLU A 139 -24.84 8.02 -15.07
N ILE A 140 -26.12 7.73 -14.80
CA ILE A 140 -26.91 8.52 -13.84
C ILE A 140 -26.36 8.39 -12.42
N ASP A 141 -25.84 7.24 -12.01
CA ASP A 141 -25.14 7.10 -10.73
C ASP A 141 -23.94 8.03 -10.65
N HIS A 142 -23.11 8.08 -11.68
CA HIS A 142 -21.98 9.00 -11.73
C HIS A 142 -22.42 10.45 -11.53
N LEU A 143 -23.49 10.88 -12.21
CA LEU A 143 -24.05 12.23 -12.03
C LEU A 143 -24.55 12.50 -10.59
N ASN A 144 -24.81 11.45 -9.81
CA ASN A 144 -25.21 11.56 -8.40
C ASN A 144 -24.03 11.35 -7.43
N GLY A 145 -22.79 11.22 -7.93
CA GLY A 145 -21.61 10.94 -7.12
C GLY A 145 -21.49 9.50 -6.62
N ILE A 146 -22.22 8.57 -7.24
CA ILE A 146 -22.23 7.14 -6.92
C ILE A 146 -21.36 6.42 -7.95
N LEU A 147 -20.48 5.54 -7.48
CA LEU A 147 -19.68 4.66 -8.33
C LEU A 147 -20.34 3.29 -8.41
N PHE A 148 -20.11 2.55 -9.49
CA PHE A 148 -20.62 1.17 -9.60
C PHE A 148 -20.12 0.26 -8.47
N THR A 149 -18.95 0.56 -7.89
CA THR A 149 -18.39 -0.13 -6.72
C THR A 149 -19.26 0.04 -5.47
N ASP A 150 -20.07 1.10 -5.36
CA ASP A 150 -21.02 1.24 -4.25
C ASP A 150 -22.23 0.30 -4.37
N ARG A 151 -22.43 -0.29 -5.56
CA ARG A 151 -23.48 -1.26 -5.87
C ARG A 151 -22.96 -2.68 -6.12
N ALA A 152 -21.64 -2.85 -6.14
CA ALA A 152 -21.00 -4.12 -6.42
C ALA A 152 -21.26 -5.13 -5.30
N LYS A 153 -21.52 -6.39 -5.66
CA LYS A 153 -21.61 -7.50 -4.73
C LYS A 153 -20.21 -8.06 -4.45
N ASN A 154 -20.02 -8.62 -3.25
CA ASN A 154 -18.80 -9.34 -2.85
C ASN A 154 -17.51 -8.50 -2.99
N ILE A 155 -17.61 -7.18 -2.78
CA ILE A 155 -16.51 -6.24 -2.99
C ILE A 155 -15.29 -6.47 -2.08
N SER A 156 -15.45 -7.21 -0.98
CA SER A 156 -14.36 -7.56 -0.07
C SER A 156 -13.58 -8.81 -0.47
N LEU A 157 -14.07 -9.59 -1.45
CA LEU A 157 -13.38 -10.81 -1.88
C LEU A 157 -12.15 -10.44 -2.71
N LEU A 158 -10.97 -10.87 -2.25
CA LEU A 158 -9.69 -10.53 -2.88
C LEU A 158 -9.59 -11.03 -4.33
N GLU A 159 -10.19 -12.18 -4.63
CA GLU A 159 -10.19 -12.79 -5.97
C GLU A 159 -10.79 -11.89 -7.05
N ASN A 160 -11.70 -10.98 -6.70
CA ASN A 160 -12.30 -10.02 -7.62
C ASN A 160 -11.30 -8.97 -8.11
N TYR A 161 -10.14 -8.88 -7.47
CA TYR A 161 -9.06 -7.93 -7.80
C TYR A 161 -7.87 -8.62 -8.43
N ARG A 162 -7.98 -9.90 -8.81
CA ARG A 162 -6.89 -10.68 -9.43
C ARG A 162 -6.34 -10.05 -10.71
N TYR A 163 -7.12 -9.25 -11.42
CA TYR A 163 -6.68 -8.58 -12.65
C TYR A 163 -5.81 -7.35 -12.40
N ALA A 164 -5.80 -6.81 -11.17
CA ALA A 164 -4.88 -5.74 -10.81
C ALA A 164 -3.45 -6.28 -10.88
N LYS A 165 -2.64 -5.68 -11.74
CA LYS A 165 -1.25 -6.04 -11.98
C LYS A 165 -0.38 -5.35 -10.94
N ILE A 166 0.26 -6.14 -10.09
CA ILE A 166 1.03 -5.62 -8.97
C ILE A 166 2.52 -5.89 -9.17
N VAL A 167 3.34 -4.89 -8.88
CA VAL A 167 4.77 -5.09 -8.64
C VAL A 167 5.04 -4.91 -7.15
N PHE A 168 5.71 -5.90 -6.55
CA PHE A 168 6.04 -5.89 -5.13
C PHE A 168 7.50 -5.50 -4.91
N PHE A 169 7.77 -4.67 -3.90
CA PHE A 169 9.11 -4.24 -3.49
C PHE A 169 9.37 -4.71 -2.07
N GLY A 170 10.44 -5.50 -1.87
CA GLY A 170 10.82 -5.97 -0.54
C GLY A 170 12.04 -6.87 -0.56
N SER A 171 12.74 -6.98 0.57
CA SER A 171 14.01 -7.73 0.64
C SER A 171 14.19 -8.63 1.87
N ASP A 172 13.54 -8.32 2.98
CA ASP A 172 13.82 -8.99 4.26
C ASP A 172 12.62 -9.77 4.78
N GLU A 173 12.79 -10.33 5.99
CA GLU A 173 11.75 -11.11 6.66
C GLU A 173 10.53 -10.26 7.06
N PHE A 174 10.64 -8.92 7.08
CA PHE A 174 9.49 -8.05 7.31
C PHE A 174 8.58 -8.01 6.08
N SER A 175 9.18 -7.96 4.89
CA SER A 175 8.44 -7.88 3.62
C SER A 175 7.83 -9.21 3.17
N LEU A 176 8.47 -10.34 3.50
CA LEU A 176 8.09 -11.65 3.01
C LEU A 176 6.63 -12.06 3.32
N PRO A 177 6.08 -11.84 4.53
CA PRO A 177 4.68 -12.17 4.80
C PRO A 177 3.70 -11.43 3.89
N SER A 178 3.96 -10.16 3.56
CA SER A 178 3.08 -9.38 2.66
C SER A 178 3.06 -9.97 1.26
N LEU A 179 4.23 -10.36 0.73
CA LEU A 179 4.33 -11.02 -0.57
C LEU A 179 3.59 -12.37 -0.59
N LYS A 180 3.76 -13.17 0.46
CA LYS A 180 3.11 -14.49 0.58
C LYS A 180 1.60 -14.37 0.57
N GLU A 181 1.04 -13.51 1.43
CA GLU A 181 -0.41 -13.33 1.53
C GLU A 181 -1.01 -12.80 0.20
N MET A 182 -0.29 -11.94 -0.53
CA MET A 182 -0.73 -11.49 -1.86
C MET A 182 -0.72 -12.63 -2.89
N PHE A 183 0.33 -13.44 -2.90
CA PHE A 183 0.49 -14.58 -3.80
C PHE A 183 -0.56 -15.66 -3.52
N ASP A 184 -0.69 -16.07 -2.27
CA ASP A 184 -1.64 -17.09 -1.81
C ASP A 184 -3.09 -16.61 -2.00
N GLY A 185 -3.34 -15.30 -1.92
CA GLY A 185 -4.63 -14.67 -2.19
C GLY A 185 -4.99 -14.55 -3.68
N GLY A 186 -4.13 -15.02 -4.60
CA GLY A 186 -4.41 -15.09 -6.03
C GLY A 186 -4.28 -13.77 -6.78
N LEU A 187 -3.58 -12.78 -6.22
CA LEU A 187 -3.32 -11.51 -6.91
C LEU A 187 -2.27 -11.68 -8.01
N THR A 188 -2.40 -10.92 -9.10
CA THR A 188 -1.43 -10.96 -10.20
C THR A 188 -0.17 -10.17 -9.84
N ILE A 189 0.91 -10.88 -9.52
CA ILE A 189 2.23 -10.29 -9.25
C ILE A 189 3.06 -10.37 -10.53
N LEU A 190 3.24 -9.24 -11.22
CA LEU A 190 4.03 -9.16 -12.45
C LEU A 190 5.52 -9.41 -12.22
N GLY A 191 6.00 -9.06 -11.03
CA GLY A 191 7.40 -9.22 -10.65
C GLY A 191 7.69 -8.61 -9.29
N VAL A 192 8.87 -8.95 -8.79
CA VAL A 192 9.35 -8.53 -7.47
C VAL A 192 10.66 -7.79 -7.61
N ILE A 193 10.72 -6.58 -7.06
CA ILE A 193 11.94 -5.79 -6.93
C ILE A 193 12.54 -6.06 -5.55
N THR A 194 13.75 -6.59 -5.51
CA THR A 194 14.45 -6.92 -4.26
C THR A 194 15.91 -6.50 -4.32
N GLU A 195 16.53 -6.25 -3.17
CA GLU A 195 17.96 -5.92 -3.12
C GLU A 195 18.81 -7.03 -3.73
N SER A 196 19.93 -6.64 -4.36
CA SER A 196 20.89 -7.59 -4.92
C SER A 196 21.44 -8.51 -3.82
N PRO A 197 21.69 -9.80 -4.13
CA PRO A 197 22.33 -10.73 -3.21
C PRO A 197 23.59 -10.15 -2.57
N LYS A 198 23.71 -10.28 -1.25
CA LYS A 198 24.88 -9.81 -0.48
C LYS A 198 25.77 -10.99 -0.11
N ARG A 199 27.06 -10.73 0.06
CA ARG A 199 28.02 -11.73 0.59
C ARG A 199 27.58 -12.16 1.99
N ALA A 200 27.54 -13.47 2.23
CA ALA A 200 27.26 -14.03 3.54
C ALA A 200 28.52 -14.64 4.15
N GLY A 201 28.93 -14.17 5.34
CA GLY A 201 30.08 -14.72 6.06
C GLY A 201 31.44 -14.41 5.41
N ARG A 202 32.43 -15.26 5.66
CA ARG A 202 33.77 -15.22 5.03
C ARG A 202 33.74 -16.10 3.77
N GLY A 203 34.00 -15.53 2.58
CA GLY A 203 33.99 -16.22 1.28
C GLY A 203 33.21 -15.45 0.20
N ASP A 204 33.14 -16.01 -1.02
CA ASP A 204 32.47 -15.39 -2.19
C ASP A 204 31.01 -15.85 -2.42
N ASN A 205 30.43 -16.61 -1.49
CA ASN A 205 29.04 -17.08 -1.63
C ASN A 205 28.05 -15.93 -1.45
N LEU A 206 27.42 -15.51 -2.54
CA LEU A 206 26.30 -14.57 -2.54
C LEU A 206 25.04 -15.27 -2.03
N LYS A 207 24.41 -14.71 -0.99
CA LYS A 207 23.14 -15.21 -0.47
C LYS A 207 22.00 -14.36 -1.04
N PRO A 208 21.04 -14.95 -1.75
CA PRO A 208 19.84 -14.24 -2.19
C PRO A 208 19.02 -13.78 -0.99
N THR A 209 18.20 -12.76 -1.20
CA THR A 209 17.25 -12.30 -0.19
C THR A 209 16.20 -13.37 0.11
N VAL A 210 15.59 -13.34 1.30
CA VAL A 210 14.51 -14.29 1.64
C VAL A 210 13.31 -14.13 0.69
N VAL A 211 13.09 -12.92 0.18
CA VAL A 211 12.10 -12.61 -0.85
C VAL A 211 12.46 -13.26 -2.19
N GLN A 212 13.71 -13.11 -2.65
CA GLN A 212 14.16 -13.75 -3.89
C GLN A 212 14.09 -15.27 -3.81
N GLN A 213 14.43 -15.86 -2.67
CA GLN A 213 14.28 -17.30 -2.44
C GLN A 213 12.84 -17.75 -2.62
N PHE A 214 11.89 -17.04 -2.01
CA PHE A 214 10.46 -17.33 -2.18
C PHE A 214 10.01 -17.20 -3.63
N CYS A 215 10.43 -16.15 -4.33
CA CYS A 215 10.07 -15.93 -5.72
C CYS A 215 10.59 -17.04 -6.63
N ASN A 216 11.85 -17.46 -6.46
CA ASN A 216 12.45 -18.55 -7.22
C ASN A 216 11.70 -19.88 -7.02
N GLN A 217 11.23 -20.15 -5.79
CA GLN A 217 10.47 -21.36 -5.47
C GLN A 217 9.07 -21.37 -6.11
N ASN A 218 8.48 -20.19 -6.34
CA ASN A 218 7.11 -20.03 -6.82
C ASN A 218 7.02 -19.51 -8.26
N GLY A 219 8.15 -19.45 -8.99
CA GLY A 219 8.19 -19.02 -10.39
C GLY A 219 7.86 -17.54 -10.61
N ILE A 220 8.06 -16.68 -9.61
CA ILE A 220 7.82 -15.23 -9.71
C ILE A 220 9.09 -14.54 -10.25
N SER A 221 8.93 -13.68 -11.24
CA SER A 221 10.05 -12.92 -11.81
C SER A 221 10.67 -11.96 -10.77
N VAL A 222 11.99 -11.97 -10.65
CA VAL A 222 12.74 -11.11 -9.72
C VAL A 222 13.64 -10.16 -10.49
N PHE A 223 13.67 -8.90 -10.05
CA PHE A 223 14.57 -7.88 -10.56
C PHE A 223 15.40 -7.30 -9.41
N ASN A 224 16.71 -7.15 -9.65
CA ASN A 224 17.68 -6.62 -8.69
C ASN A 224 18.33 -5.32 -9.21
N PRO A 225 17.55 -4.25 -9.47
CA PRO A 225 18.08 -3.06 -10.11
C PRO A 225 19.12 -2.39 -9.23
N GLU A 226 20.20 -1.89 -9.83
CA GLU A 226 21.32 -1.27 -9.12
C GLU A 226 20.97 0.14 -8.65
N ASN A 227 20.20 0.88 -9.45
CA ASN A 227 19.93 2.29 -9.24
C ASN A 227 18.46 2.68 -9.51
N LYS A 228 18.09 3.91 -9.16
CA LYS A 228 16.72 4.42 -9.27
C LYS A 228 16.21 4.50 -10.72
N LYS A 229 17.09 4.85 -11.67
CA LYS A 229 16.73 4.93 -13.09
C LYS A 229 16.36 3.56 -13.66
N GLU A 230 17.09 2.52 -13.27
CA GLU A 230 16.79 1.15 -13.66
C GLU A 230 15.45 0.66 -13.10
N ILE A 231 15.15 0.99 -11.82
CA ILE A 231 13.82 0.77 -11.24
C ILE A 231 12.75 1.41 -12.13
N THR A 232 12.91 2.70 -12.45
CA THR A 232 11.94 3.44 -13.28
C THR A 232 11.74 2.76 -14.65
N ASN A 233 12.80 2.27 -15.29
CA ASN A 233 12.70 1.59 -16.58
C ASN A 233 11.96 0.25 -16.50
N ILE A 234 12.24 -0.56 -15.48
CA ILE A 234 11.55 -1.83 -15.25
C ILE A 234 10.05 -1.57 -15.03
N ILE A 235 9.71 -0.61 -14.18
CA ILE A 235 8.30 -0.29 -13.89
C ILE A 235 7.57 0.23 -15.14
N LYS A 236 8.23 1.04 -15.99
CA LYS A 236 7.66 1.47 -17.28
C LYS A 236 7.38 0.31 -18.24
N GLN A 237 8.21 -0.74 -18.21
CA GLN A 237 8.01 -1.93 -19.04
C GLN A 237 6.89 -2.82 -18.50
N LEU A 238 6.86 -3.03 -17.19
CA LEU A 238 5.85 -3.87 -16.53
C LEU A 238 4.47 -3.22 -16.55
N LYS A 239 4.39 -1.88 -16.53
CA LYS A 239 3.13 -1.10 -16.48
C LYS A 239 2.16 -1.62 -15.40
N PRO A 240 2.59 -1.68 -14.13
CA PRO A 240 1.72 -2.14 -13.05
C PRO A 240 0.59 -1.14 -12.81
N ASP A 241 -0.50 -1.64 -12.24
CA ASP A 241 -1.64 -0.84 -11.81
C ASP A 241 -1.44 -0.34 -10.38
N LEU A 242 -0.74 -1.15 -9.57
CA LEU A 242 -0.38 -0.86 -8.19
C LEU A 242 1.05 -1.29 -7.92
N ILE A 243 1.78 -0.49 -7.14
CA ILE A 243 3.01 -0.94 -6.49
C ILE A 243 2.74 -1.15 -5.00
N VAL A 244 3.25 -2.24 -4.44
CA VAL A 244 3.26 -2.49 -3.00
C VAL A 244 4.69 -2.57 -2.52
N LEU A 245 5.05 -1.78 -1.52
CA LEU A 245 6.36 -1.73 -0.91
C LEU A 245 6.28 -2.16 0.55
N ALA A 246 7.23 -2.98 0.98
CA ALA A 246 7.48 -3.30 2.37
C ALA A 246 8.98 -3.50 2.55
N SER A 247 9.61 -2.74 3.45
CA SER A 247 11.06 -2.84 3.75
C SER A 247 11.96 -2.97 2.51
N TYR A 248 12.01 -1.90 1.71
CA TYR A 248 12.93 -1.78 0.57
C TYR A 248 13.83 -0.56 0.74
N GLY A 249 15.14 -0.77 0.71
CA GLY A 249 16.13 0.23 1.13
C GLY A 249 16.39 1.39 0.17
N LYS A 250 15.79 1.39 -1.04
CA LYS A 250 16.01 2.44 -2.05
C LYS A 250 14.79 3.35 -2.18
N ILE A 251 15.04 4.66 -2.21
CA ILE A 251 14.02 5.68 -2.47
C ILE A 251 13.57 5.60 -3.93
N LEU A 252 12.26 5.56 -4.15
CA LEU A 252 11.64 5.62 -5.49
C LEU A 252 11.59 7.08 -5.99
N GLU A 253 11.86 7.28 -7.27
CA GLU A 253 11.70 8.60 -7.90
C GLU A 253 10.22 8.90 -8.17
N ASN A 254 9.85 10.18 -8.25
CA ASN A 254 8.48 10.59 -8.60
C ASN A 254 8.03 9.96 -9.92
N ALA A 255 8.93 9.89 -10.90
CA ALA A 255 8.67 9.24 -12.19
C ALA A 255 8.35 7.74 -12.07
N THR A 256 8.73 7.07 -10.97
CA THR A 256 8.28 5.70 -10.65
C THR A 256 6.94 5.71 -9.92
N LEU A 257 6.79 6.61 -8.93
CA LEU A 257 5.58 6.71 -8.09
C LEU A 257 4.30 7.02 -8.88
N GLU A 258 4.44 7.74 -10.00
CA GLU A 258 3.33 8.19 -10.86
C GLU A 258 2.93 7.17 -11.94
N ILE A 259 3.71 6.11 -12.18
CA ILE A 259 3.39 5.12 -13.23
C ILE A 259 2.12 4.33 -12.92
N PRO A 260 1.96 3.73 -11.72
CA PRO A 260 0.79 2.91 -11.45
C PRO A 260 -0.45 3.78 -11.28
N ILE A 261 -1.54 3.40 -11.93
CA ILE A 261 -2.80 4.17 -11.93
C ILE A 261 -3.41 4.29 -10.52
N TYR A 262 -3.21 3.27 -9.68
CA TYR A 262 -3.59 3.26 -8.27
C TYR A 262 -2.43 3.71 -7.34
N GLY A 263 -1.29 4.11 -7.90
CA GLY A 263 -0.12 4.58 -7.16
C GLY A 263 0.63 3.49 -6.41
N CYS A 264 1.34 3.89 -5.36
CA CYS A 264 2.22 3.01 -4.57
C CYS A 264 1.76 2.97 -3.11
N LEU A 265 1.61 1.77 -2.55
CA LEU A 265 1.35 1.55 -1.13
C LEU A 265 2.62 1.13 -0.40
N ASN A 266 2.79 1.57 0.85
CA ASN A 266 3.85 1.11 1.75
C ASN A 266 3.25 0.47 3.01
N VAL A 267 3.83 -0.66 3.43
CA VAL A 267 3.60 -1.30 4.73
C VAL A 267 4.67 -0.78 5.71
N HIS A 268 4.31 0.19 6.55
CA HIS A 268 5.25 0.86 7.45
C HIS A 268 5.12 0.38 8.90
N PRO A 269 6.19 -0.11 9.56
CA PRO A 269 6.11 -0.69 10.90
C PRO A 269 6.15 0.34 12.04
N SER A 270 5.29 1.36 11.96
CA SER A 270 4.95 2.24 13.07
C SER A 270 3.55 2.79 12.94
N LEU A 271 3.09 3.49 13.98
CA LEU A 271 1.91 4.36 13.93
C LEU A 271 2.33 5.75 13.45
N LEU A 272 2.32 5.96 12.13
CA LEU A 272 2.57 7.27 11.52
C LEU A 272 1.65 8.36 12.12
N PRO A 273 2.15 9.59 12.36
CA PRO A 273 3.43 10.14 11.88
C PRO A 273 4.66 9.82 12.75
N LYS A 274 4.53 8.97 13.79
CA LYS A 274 5.69 8.57 14.58
C LYS A 274 6.60 7.64 13.78
N TYR A 275 7.90 7.84 13.95
CA TYR A 275 8.96 7.01 13.39
C TYR A 275 8.96 6.88 11.86
N ARG A 276 8.84 8.02 11.16
CA ARG A 276 9.14 8.06 9.72
C ARG A 276 10.62 7.71 9.49
N GLY A 277 10.93 6.96 8.45
CA GLY A 277 12.30 6.61 8.05
C GLY A 277 12.71 5.17 8.35
N ALA A 278 14.02 4.96 8.44
CA ALA A 278 14.64 3.65 8.25
C ALA A 278 14.51 2.65 9.41
N THR A 279 14.36 3.11 10.66
CA THR A 279 14.48 2.23 11.84
C THR A 279 13.33 2.38 12.86
N PRO A 280 12.06 2.33 12.44
CA PRO A 280 10.92 2.54 13.33
C PRO A 280 10.82 1.51 14.46
N ILE A 281 11.07 0.23 14.16
CA ILE A 281 10.98 -0.88 15.11
C ILE A 281 11.95 -0.66 16.28
N GLN A 282 13.21 -0.34 15.97
CA GLN A 282 14.23 -0.10 16.98
C GLN A 282 13.89 1.13 17.82
N ASN A 283 13.43 2.22 17.19
CA ASN A 283 13.16 3.46 17.93
C ASN A 283 11.95 3.33 18.86
N ALA A 284 10.92 2.55 18.50
CA ALA A 284 9.82 2.26 19.43
C ALA A 284 10.32 1.57 20.71
N ILE A 285 11.24 0.61 20.59
CA ILE A 285 11.85 -0.08 21.73
C ILE A 285 12.77 0.88 22.51
N LEU A 286 13.65 1.62 21.83
CA LEU A 286 14.59 2.56 22.45
C LEU A 286 13.87 3.62 23.28
N ASN A 287 12.76 4.16 22.78
CA ASN A 287 11.96 5.16 23.47
C ASN A 287 11.10 4.59 24.59
N GLY A 288 11.02 3.25 24.72
CA GLY A 288 10.21 2.59 25.75
C GLY A 288 8.72 2.80 25.54
N ASP A 289 8.29 2.84 24.29
CA ASP A 289 6.87 2.98 23.97
C ASP A 289 6.08 1.79 24.53
N LYS A 290 4.85 2.05 24.99
CA LYS A 290 3.93 0.99 25.44
C LYS A 290 3.14 0.38 24.28
N GLU A 291 3.11 1.07 23.15
CA GLU A 291 2.37 0.69 21.96
C GLU A 291 3.12 1.10 20.70
N THR A 292 2.96 0.30 19.66
CA THR A 292 3.43 0.59 18.30
C THR A 292 2.37 0.07 17.33
N GLY A 293 2.71 -0.14 16.07
CA GLY A 293 1.75 -0.66 15.09
C GLY A 293 2.30 -0.74 13.69
N VAL A 294 1.38 -0.98 12.77
CA VAL A 294 1.64 -0.91 11.33
C VAL A 294 0.71 0.11 10.70
N THR A 295 1.23 0.86 9.74
CA THR A 295 0.46 1.76 8.89
C THR A 295 0.52 1.28 7.44
N ILE A 296 -0.62 1.17 6.78
CA ILE A 296 -0.69 1.12 5.32
C ILE A 296 -0.86 2.55 4.84
N MET A 297 0.09 3.02 4.04
CA MET A 297 0.06 4.39 3.50
C MET A 297 0.20 4.42 1.99
N LYS A 298 -0.43 5.41 1.36
CA LYS A 298 -0.17 5.78 -0.03
C LYS A 298 1.08 6.66 -0.08
N MET A 299 2.12 6.20 -0.77
CA MET A 299 3.39 6.90 -0.87
C MET A 299 3.27 8.22 -1.63
N ASN A 300 4.14 9.18 -1.29
CA ASN A 300 4.42 10.38 -2.05
C ASN A 300 5.94 10.57 -2.17
N SER A 301 6.39 11.72 -2.65
CA SER A 301 7.82 12.04 -2.83
C SER A 301 8.61 12.15 -1.52
N GLU A 302 7.93 12.31 -0.39
CA GLU A 302 8.53 12.49 0.92
C GLU A 302 8.59 11.17 1.69
N VAL A 303 9.64 10.99 2.49
CA VAL A 303 9.86 9.74 3.25
C VAL A 303 8.76 9.58 4.31
N ASP A 304 7.97 8.53 4.15
CA ASP A 304 6.90 8.12 5.06
C ASP A 304 5.91 9.23 5.45
N ALA A 305 5.75 10.23 4.59
CA ALA A 305 4.83 11.37 4.77
C ALA A 305 3.54 11.24 3.94
N GLY A 306 3.34 10.07 3.32
CA GLY A 306 2.18 9.74 2.51
C GLY A 306 0.86 9.72 3.28
N LEU A 307 -0.24 9.60 2.54
CA LEU A 307 -1.58 9.54 3.13
C LEU A 307 -1.80 8.19 3.82
N ILE A 308 -2.48 8.19 4.96
CA ILE A 308 -2.82 6.96 5.69
C ILE A 308 -4.08 6.35 5.07
N ILE A 309 -4.04 5.03 4.85
CA ILE A 309 -5.17 4.21 4.43
C ILE A 309 -5.76 3.47 5.63
N ASP A 310 -4.91 2.81 6.41
CA ASP A 310 -5.32 2.09 7.62
C ASP A 310 -4.14 1.98 8.60
N GLN A 311 -4.44 1.80 9.88
CA GLN A 311 -3.46 1.60 10.94
C GLN A 311 -3.93 0.51 11.91
N GLN A 312 -3.01 -0.35 12.31
CA GLN A 312 -3.24 -1.33 13.36
C GLN A 312 -2.28 -1.12 14.52
N LYS A 313 -2.84 -0.73 15.66
CA LYS A 313 -2.12 -0.58 16.93
C LYS A 313 -1.89 -1.93 17.61
N VAL A 314 -0.74 -2.08 18.25
CA VAL A 314 -0.39 -3.22 19.10
C VAL A 314 0.33 -2.77 20.37
N GLY A 315 0.08 -3.49 21.47
CA GLY A 315 0.89 -3.34 22.68
C GLY A 315 2.32 -3.80 22.45
N LEU A 316 3.29 -3.05 22.96
CA LEU A 316 4.71 -3.41 22.94
C LEU A 316 5.06 -4.11 24.27
N SER A 317 5.44 -5.39 24.19
CA SER A 317 5.89 -6.14 25.37
C SER A 317 7.17 -5.54 25.95
N VAL A 318 7.30 -5.56 27.28
CA VAL A 318 8.50 -5.08 27.99
C VAL A 318 9.75 -5.87 27.60
N ASP A 319 9.59 -7.15 27.26
CA ASP A 319 10.68 -8.05 26.85
C ASP A 319 10.86 -8.09 25.32
N ALA A 320 10.09 -7.29 24.57
CA ALA A 320 10.21 -7.25 23.11
C ALA A 320 11.62 -6.82 22.69
N ASN A 321 12.15 -7.50 21.69
CA ASN A 321 13.39 -7.13 21.01
C ASN A 321 13.11 -6.87 19.53
N THR A 322 14.10 -6.37 18.80
CA THR A 322 13.91 -6.02 17.38
C THR A 322 13.42 -7.18 16.54
N GLU A 323 13.94 -8.40 16.76
CA GLU A 323 13.55 -9.56 15.97
C GLU A 323 12.11 -10.00 16.25
N SER A 324 11.75 -10.15 17.52
CA SER A 324 10.39 -10.56 17.91
C SER A 324 9.35 -9.53 17.48
N LEU A 325 9.63 -8.25 17.66
CA LEU A 325 8.75 -7.17 17.23
C LEU A 325 8.64 -7.09 15.71
N LYS A 326 9.76 -7.22 14.97
CA LYS A 326 9.75 -7.24 13.50
C LYS A 326 8.85 -8.36 12.99
N ASN A 327 9.02 -9.58 13.50
CA ASN A 327 8.24 -10.73 13.06
C ASN A 327 6.74 -10.55 13.36
N GLN A 328 6.40 -10.02 14.54
CA GLN A 328 5.02 -9.71 14.91
C GLN A 328 4.40 -8.65 13.96
N LEU A 329 5.09 -7.53 13.76
CA LEU A 329 4.60 -6.44 12.90
C LEU A 329 4.52 -6.85 11.43
N ALA A 330 5.42 -7.71 10.94
CA ALA A 330 5.38 -8.22 9.56
C ALA A 330 4.09 -9.00 9.29
N GLN A 331 3.69 -9.87 10.21
CA GLN A 331 2.46 -10.65 10.10
C GLN A 331 1.20 -9.77 10.17
N ILE A 332 1.20 -8.80 11.08
CA ILE A 332 0.11 -7.82 11.18
C ILE A 332 0.02 -6.97 9.92
N GLY A 333 1.16 -6.48 9.42
CA GLY A 333 1.21 -5.65 8.23
C GLY A 333 0.72 -6.36 6.98
N ALA A 334 1.06 -7.63 6.81
CA ALA A 334 0.57 -8.45 5.72
C ALA A 334 -0.97 -8.59 5.74
N LYS A 335 -1.54 -8.93 6.90
CA LYS A 335 -3.00 -9.04 7.07
C LYS A 335 -3.70 -7.70 6.86
N LEU A 336 -3.12 -6.62 7.39
CA LEU A 336 -3.64 -5.27 7.22
C LEU A 336 -3.62 -4.83 5.75
N LEU A 337 -2.55 -5.16 5.03
CA LEU A 337 -2.44 -4.91 3.59
C LEU A 337 -3.53 -5.64 2.81
N ILE A 338 -3.69 -6.96 2.98
CA ILE A 338 -4.69 -7.75 2.25
C ILE A 338 -6.10 -7.26 2.51
N LYS A 339 -6.43 -6.95 3.77
CA LYS A 339 -7.71 -6.35 4.14
C LYS A 339 -8.00 -5.04 3.38
N ASN A 340 -6.96 -4.27 3.08
CA ASN A 340 -7.09 -2.93 2.50
C ASN A 340 -6.97 -2.86 0.97
N ILE A 341 -6.45 -3.89 0.30
CA ILE A 341 -6.39 -3.92 -1.18
C ILE A 341 -7.80 -3.78 -1.80
N PRO A 342 -8.81 -4.60 -1.44
CA PRO A 342 -10.16 -4.47 -2.00
C PRO A 342 -10.81 -3.09 -1.84
N PRO A 343 -10.94 -2.51 -0.63
CA PRO A 343 -11.54 -1.18 -0.49
C PRO A 343 -10.67 -0.08 -1.13
N TYR A 344 -9.36 -0.27 -1.27
CA TYR A 344 -8.50 0.70 -1.93
C TYR A 344 -8.75 0.73 -3.44
N LEU A 345 -8.68 -0.43 -4.11
CA LEU A 345 -8.88 -0.51 -5.55
C LEU A 345 -10.31 -0.16 -5.98
N SER A 346 -11.30 -0.41 -5.12
CA SER A 346 -12.70 -0.05 -5.36
C SER A 346 -13.09 1.38 -4.95
N GLY A 347 -12.16 2.13 -4.35
CA GLY A 347 -12.39 3.53 -3.97
C GLY A 347 -13.30 3.70 -2.76
N GLN A 348 -13.40 2.66 -1.92
CA GLN A 348 -14.13 2.67 -0.65
C GLN A 348 -13.23 3.05 0.54
N SER A 349 -11.90 2.95 0.40
CA SER A 349 -10.96 3.33 1.46
C SER A 349 -11.09 4.81 1.81
N LYS A 350 -11.17 5.09 3.12
CA LYS A 350 -11.00 6.43 3.66
C LYS A 350 -9.50 6.74 3.72
N ILE A 351 -9.06 7.68 2.90
CA ILE A 351 -7.66 8.12 2.86
C ILE A 351 -7.54 9.44 3.60
N THR A 352 -6.63 9.53 4.56
CA THR A 352 -6.47 10.71 5.42
C THR A 352 -5.04 11.22 5.46
N ASN A 353 -4.87 12.54 5.63
CA ASN A 353 -3.57 13.10 5.99
C ASN A 353 -3.11 12.56 7.35
N GLN A 354 -1.79 12.51 7.55
CA GLN A 354 -1.23 12.22 8.86
C GLN A 354 -1.56 13.39 9.82
N ALA A 355 -1.88 13.07 11.08
CA ALA A 355 -2.21 14.07 12.10
C ALA A 355 -1.14 14.07 13.22
N GLY A 356 -0.69 15.26 13.60
CA GLY A 356 0.34 15.48 14.63
C GLY A 356 1.76 15.64 14.07
N GLU A 357 2.70 15.93 14.96
CA GLU A 357 4.10 16.18 14.61
C GLU A 357 4.85 14.88 14.25
N PRO A 358 5.64 14.88 13.16
CA PRO A 358 6.40 13.70 12.76
C PRO A 358 7.59 13.46 13.68
N LEU A 359 7.79 12.19 14.07
CA LEU A 359 9.01 11.75 14.73
C LEU A 359 9.89 11.03 13.70
N LEU A 360 11.05 11.58 13.39
CA LEU A 360 11.95 11.01 12.38
C LEU A 360 12.95 10.02 12.98
N THR A 361 13.24 8.96 12.25
CA THR A 361 14.30 8.01 12.58
C THR A 361 15.52 8.23 11.70
N LYS A 362 16.69 7.84 12.20
CA LYS A 362 17.96 7.88 11.46
C LYS A 362 18.43 6.47 11.20
N LYS A 363 19.22 6.30 10.14
CA LYS A 363 19.95 5.05 9.93
C LYS A 363 20.86 4.82 11.14
N LEU A 364 20.72 3.66 11.75
CA LEU A 364 21.58 3.22 12.84
C LEU A 364 23.05 3.11 12.37
N SER A 365 23.99 3.24 13.30
CA SER A 365 25.42 3.15 13.03
C SER A 365 26.10 2.21 14.04
N LYS A 366 27.35 1.80 13.77
CA LYS A 366 28.07 0.90 14.68
C LYS A 366 28.31 1.54 16.04
N GLU A 367 28.57 2.85 16.05
CA GLU A 367 28.90 3.65 17.22
C GLU A 367 27.73 3.71 18.21
N MET A 368 26.49 3.70 17.71
CA MET A 368 25.29 3.64 18.54
C MET A 368 25.20 2.38 19.41
N GLY A 369 25.93 1.31 19.05
CA GLY A 369 25.97 0.08 19.83
C GLY A 369 26.84 0.18 21.09
N GLN A 370 27.70 1.19 21.24
CA GLN A 370 28.52 1.31 22.43
C GLN A 370 27.64 1.65 23.63
N ILE A 371 27.67 0.81 24.66
CA ILE A 371 26.87 1.01 25.87
C ILE A 371 27.46 2.16 26.67
N ASP A 372 26.64 3.19 26.88
CA ASP A 372 26.86 4.18 27.91
C ASP A 372 26.32 3.65 29.24
N TRP A 373 27.24 3.26 30.12
CA TRP A 373 26.91 2.67 31.41
C TRP A 373 26.48 3.71 32.46
N ASP A 374 26.48 5.00 32.15
CA ASP A 374 25.91 6.04 33.03
C ASP A 374 24.40 6.27 32.78
N GLN A 375 23.82 5.60 31.78
CA GLN A 375 22.38 5.62 31.54
C GLN A 375 21.59 4.81 32.57
N PRO A 376 20.30 5.13 32.79
CA PRO A 376 19.40 4.27 33.56
C PRO A 376 19.40 2.83 33.04
N ILE A 377 19.32 1.86 33.96
CA ILE A 377 19.41 0.43 33.63
C ILE A 377 18.34 0.00 32.62
N GLU A 378 17.13 0.56 32.73
CA GLU A 378 16.03 0.32 31.81
C GLU A 378 16.31 0.88 30.40
N GLN A 379 17.13 1.94 30.29
CA GLN A 379 17.59 2.43 29.00
C GLN A 379 18.66 1.51 28.41
N ILE A 380 19.61 1.04 29.23
CA ILE A 380 20.65 0.08 28.77
C ILE A 380 20.00 -1.23 28.29
N ASP A 381 19.03 -1.75 29.04
CA ASP A 381 18.24 -2.92 28.64
C ASP A 381 17.53 -2.70 27.29
N ARG A 382 16.83 -1.57 27.13
CA ARG A 382 16.21 -1.19 25.85
C ARG A 382 17.23 -1.09 24.72
N ASN A 383 18.40 -0.51 24.95
CA ASN A 383 19.47 -0.42 23.96
C ASN A 383 19.92 -1.82 23.52
N ILE A 384 20.11 -2.75 24.46
CA ILE A 384 20.48 -4.14 24.19
C ILE A 384 19.41 -4.84 23.35
N ARG A 385 18.13 -4.69 23.71
CA ARG A 385 17.02 -5.33 22.97
C ARG A 385 16.77 -4.71 21.59
N ALA A 386 16.97 -3.41 21.43
CA ALA A 386 16.68 -2.68 20.20
C ALA A 386 17.82 -2.67 19.18
N LEU A 387 19.07 -2.82 19.63
CA LEU A 387 20.25 -2.73 18.77
C LEU A 387 20.88 -4.09 18.47
N ASN A 388 20.29 -5.19 18.94
CA ASN A 388 20.67 -6.54 18.56
C ASN A 388 19.68 -7.12 17.51
N PRO A 389 20.17 -7.85 16.49
CA PRO A 389 21.55 -8.29 16.28
C PRO A 389 22.46 -7.23 15.63
N TRP A 390 21.89 -6.16 15.05
CA TRP A 390 22.63 -5.10 14.41
C TRP A 390 22.14 -3.73 14.92
N PRO A 391 23.06 -2.77 15.20
CA PRO A 391 24.53 -2.83 15.06
C PRO A 391 25.26 -3.74 16.07
N GLY A 392 24.53 -4.31 17.02
CA GLY A 392 25.03 -5.07 18.15
C GLY A 392 25.52 -4.16 19.27
N THR A 393 25.05 -4.38 20.50
CA THR A 393 25.55 -3.61 21.64
C THR A 393 26.90 -4.13 22.12
N PHE A 394 27.74 -3.26 22.65
CA PHE A 394 29.07 -3.64 23.10
C PHE A 394 29.64 -2.71 24.17
N THR A 395 30.62 -3.23 24.89
CA THR A 395 31.55 -2.51 25.75
C THR A 395 32.98 -2.99 25.45
N PHE A 396 33.96 -2.56 26.24
CA PHE A 396 35.34 -3.01 26.13
C PHE A 396 35.74 -3.85 27.36
N LEU A 397 36.51 -4.90 27.11
CA LEU A 397 37.31 -5.58 28.11
C LEU A 397 38.77 -5.37 27.72
N ASP A 398 39.45 -4.51 28.46
CA ASP A 398 40.75 -3.96 28.06
C ASP A 398 40.68 -3.29 26.68
N ASP A 399 41.43 -3.78 25.69
CA ASP A 399 41.46 -3.29 24.31
C ASP A 399 40.47 -3.99 23.37
N LYS A 400 39.77 -5.03 23.85
CA LYS A 400 38.91 -5.88 23.02
C LYS A 400 37.45 -5.56 23.16
N ARG A 401 36.73 -5.64 22.04
CA ARG A 401 35.28 -5.46 22.03
C ARG A 401 34.59 -6.66 22.68
N LEU A 402 33.77 -6.39 23.70
CA LEU A 402 32.86 -7.34 24.33
C LEU A 402 31.44 -7.03 23.87
N ILE A 403 30.91 -7.83 22.95
CA ILE A 403 29.54 -7.69 22.44
C ILE A 403 28.57 -8.25 23.48
N ILE A 404 27.55 -7.47 23.82
CA ILE A 404 26.48 -7.86 24.74
C ILE A 404 25.29 -8.34 23.91
N LYS A 405 24.96 -9.63 23.99
CA LYS A 405 23.90 -10.22 23.16
C LYS A 405 22.53 -10.12 23.81
N SER A 406 22.48 -10.29 25.13
CA SER A 406 21.24 -10.20 25.90
C SER A 406 21.53 -9.88 27.36
N ALA A 407 20.57 -9.23 28.00
CA ALA A 407 20.55 -8.90 29.41
C ALA A 407 19.11 -8.93 29.92
N LYS A 408 18.93 -8.85 31.23
CA LYS A 408 17.64 -8.64 31.88
C LYS A 408 17.80 -7.72 33.09
N VAL A 409 16.75 -6.99 33.44
CA VAL A 409 16.71 -6.20 34.67
C VAL A 409 16.24 -7.08 35.82
N VAL A 410 16.99 -7.08 36.93
CA VAL A 410 16.66 -7.81 38.16
C VAL A 410 16.78 -6.85 39.34
N GLY A 411 15.64 -6.44 39.90
CA GLY A 411 15.61 -5.40 40.92
C GLY A 411 16.15 -4.08 40.36
N ASP A 412 17.20 -3.55 40.99
CA ASP A 412 17.91 -2.33 40.62
C ASP A 412 19.22 -2.60 39.86
N LYS A 413 19.40 -3.82 39.31
CA LYS A 413 20.62 -4.22 38.59
C LYS A 413 20.34 -4.78 37.20
N LEU A 414 21.32 -4.64 36.32
CA LEU A 414 21.34 -5.29 35.01
C LEU A 414 22.14 -6.60 35.10
N GLU A 415 21.51 -7.73 34.78
CA GLU A 415 22.17 -9.03 34.67
C GLU A 415 22.47 -9.32 33.20
N LEU A 416 23.74 -9.45 32.85
CA LEU A 416 24.14 -9.86 31.50
C LEU A 416 23.95 -11.37 31.35
N LEU A 417 23.35 -11.80 30.24
CA LEU A 417 23.03 -13.22 30.02
C LEU A 417 24.00 -13.85 29.04
N GLN A 418 24.17 -13.25 27.86
CA GLN A 418 25.06 -13.75 26.82
C GLN A 418 25.99 -12.65 26.31
N VAL A 419 27.25 -13.01 26.15
CA VAL A 419 28.30 -12.10 25.64
C VAL A 419 29.17 -12.79 24.59
N GLN A 420 29.83 -11.99 23.78
CA GLN A 420 30.80 -12.46 22.80
C GLN A 420 32.01 -11.54 22.79
N LEU A 421 33.14 -12.04 23.28
CA LEU A 421 34.42 -11.37 23.12
C LEU A 421 34.86 -11.44 21.65
N GLU A 422 35.49 -10.37 21.18
CA GLU A 422 36.01 -10.29 19.82
C GLU A 422 36.83 -11.53 19.42
N GLY A 423 36.47 -12.14 18.28
CA GLY A 423 37.10 -13.36 17.78
C GLY A 423 36.74 -14.65 18.52
N LYS A 424 35.80 -14.63 19.48
CA LYS A 424 35.33 -15.80 20.23
C LYS A 424 33.86 -16.11 19.94
N ASN A 425 33.42 -17.28 20.40
CA ASN A 425 32.02 -17.70 20.35
C ASN A 425 31.17 -16.97 21.40
N VAL A 426 29.86 -16.91 21.17
CA VAL A 426 28.90 -16.47 22.18
C VAL A 426 28.90 -17.46 23.34
N ILE A 427 29.00 -16.98 24.57
CA ILE A 427 28.92 -17.79 25.79
C ILE A 427 28.04 -17.12 26.84
N ASN A 428 27.60 -17.88 27.84
CA ASN A 428 26.90 -17.33 28.99
C ASN A 428 27.82 -16.43 29.80
N PHE A 429 27.27 -15.36 30.36
CA PHE A 429 28.08 -14.37 31.09
C PHE A 429 28.69 -14.96 32.37
N ASP A 430 28.02 -15.88 33.06
CA ASP A 430 28.59 -16.55 34.23
C ASP A 430 29.85 -17.37 33.89
N ASP A 431 29.82 -18.07 32.76
CA ASP A 431 30.99 -18.80 32.24
C ASP A 431 32.11 -17.85 31.85
N PHE A 432 31.76 -16.73 31.21
CA PHE A 432 32.69 -15.66 30.87
C PHE A 432 33.34 -15.07 32.13
N LYS A 433 32.54 -14.76 33.17
CA LYS A 433 33.00 -14.18 34.42
C LYS A 433 34.03 -15.07 35.12
N ARG A 434 33.83 -16.39 35.13
CA ARG A 434 34.80 -17.34 35.70
C ARG A 434 36.16 -17.32 35.00
N GLY A 435 36.18 -17.16 33.67
CA GLY A 435 37.42 -17.11 32.88
C GLY A 435 38.13 -15.75 32.88
N TYR A 436 37.40 -14.65 33.14
CA TYR A 436 37.89 -13.28 32.95
C TYR A 436 37.75 -12.38 34.20
N LEU A 437 37.53 -12.96 35.38
CA LEU A 437 37.21 -12.22 36.61
C LEU A 437 38.23 -11.11 36.93
N ASN A 438 39.52 -11.41 36.81
CA ASN A 438 40.60 -10.46 37.10
C ASN A 438 40.64 -9.26 36.14
N GLN A 439 40.18 -9.43 34.90
CA GLN A 439 40.08 -8.31 33.95
C GLN A 439 38.80 -7.52 34.19
N LEU A 440 37.69 -8.23 34.47
CA LEU A 440 36.38 -7.64 34.74
C LEU A 440 36.40 -6.72 35.96
N THR A 441 37.05 -7.11 37.06
CA THR A 441 37.14 -6.28 38.27
C THR A 441 37.90 -4.96 38.09
N LYS A 442 38.67 -4.83 36.99
CA LYS A 442 39.35 -3.59 36.62
C LYS A 442 38.48 -2.67 35.76
N GLN A 443 37.35 -3.15 35.26
CA GLN A 443 36.47 -2.37 34.40
C GLN A 443 35.44 -1.59 35.23
N ALA A 444 35.38 -0.27 35.03
CA ALA A 444 34.42 0.58 35.73
C ALA A 444 32.94 0.21 35.48
N TRP A 445 32.63 -0.38 34.32
CA TRP A 445 31.27 -0.81 34.02
C TRP A 445 30.86 -2.09 34.75
N PHE A 446 31.82 -2.92 35.17
CA PHE A 446 31.53 -4.21 35.79
C PHE A 446 30.88 -4.06 37.17
N SER A 447 31.18 -3.00 37.91
CA SER A 447 30.53 -2.70 39.19
C SER A 447 29.08 -2.23 39.04
N LYS A 448 28.62 -1.93 37.81
CA LYS A 448 27.27 -1.44 37.51
C LYS A 448 26.30 -2.54 37.11
N ILE A 449 26.75 -3.78 37.05
CA ILE A 449 25.95 -4.96 36.73
C ILE A 449 25.84 -5.91 37.92
N ALA A 450 24.96 -6.90 37.84
CA ALA A 450 24.63 -7.84 38.92
C ALA A 450 25.78 -8.77 39.34
#